data_AF-A0A4P6GA67-F1
#
_entry.id   AF-A0A4P6GA67-F1
#
_cell.length_a   1.000
_cell.length_b   1.000
_cell.length_c   1.000
_cell.angle_alpha   90.00
_cell.angle_beta   90.00
_cell.angle_gamma   90.00
#
_symmetry.space_group_name_H-M   'P 1'
#
loop_
_entity.id
_entity.type
_entity.pdbx_description
1 polymer ?
#
loop_
_entity_poly.entity_id
_entity_poly.type
_entity_poly.pdbx_seq_one_letter_code
_entity_poly.pdbx_strand_id
1 'polypeptide(L)'
;MFFLALKRASETISGSLALKIFFVVLAYLSYSIPMIYAYFESVNFIYVNAWDEETYLSYQGALGSLAVPGYWASGAIVYTLQVVGLSGGEINIIFDCLLTPITFFLLVFILRGLNVEYGRALIYATVILFSPILFNFGNPLVSHLAREYKVLGYGWEYYQSVLRTPEPQLSYFFVVLAVAGYLKTRKMLCLFVLLPLLYFYVGISYAYFLVCVFILLSSRFFNKCLNFWRISIACIVSYLVISFGFMIFDFLFLSKDPFIAATPDAYIKSHAPMLPVSGIVTFCLLLLQLALASRYAIKDNKHVHAQFFIVLSLFLICNIHVVSGVMLSYKNYIDYSSSLVAGVGIVVFLDFLRCHAIKGERFVFFVVVSLILYLTFKAYGFSFSKVEYKYFRGLQFNSVEEYKAVSNDPMSIVIQDSDLSAKLPYSVSKMAVPLFSYQYNFPLVANGCRAVLERMEAVAHSLQNGSPSNPVLNFDYFDASIKAFSGQKYVPLELQKDFPANEICKKIPMNGSIKVLSNQFKDDGWIKIKLF
;
A
#
# COMPACT_ATOMS: atom_id res chain seq x y z
N MET A 1 -7.10 39.08 -3.79
CA MET A 1 -6.17 38.50 -4.80
C MET A 1 -6.54 37.07 -5.20
N PHE A 2 -6.77 36.14 -4.25
CA PHE A 2 -7.16 34.75 -4.55
C PHE A 2 -8.45 34.61 -5.38
N PHE A 3 -9.54 35.30 -5.01
CA PHE A 3 -10.81 35.28 -5.76
C PHE A 3 -10.72 35.88 -7.17
N LEU A 4 -9.87 36.90 -7.37
CA LEU A 4 -9.60 37.49 -8.69
C LEU A 4 -8.76 36.55 -9.57
N ALA A 5 -7.84 35.79 -8.97
CA ALA A 5 -7.08 34.74 -9.66
C ALA A 5 -7.99 33.55 -10.04
N LEU A 6 -8.89 33.13 -9.16
CA LEU A 6 -9.91 32.11 -9.43
C LEU A 6 -10.89 32.53 -10.53
N LYS A 7 -11.34 33.80 -10.51
CA LYS A 7 -12.22 34.34 -11.55
C LYS A 7 -11.53 34.40 -12.93
N ARG A 8 -10.28 34.89 -12.99
CA ARG A 8 -9.49 34.88 -14.24
C ARG A 8 -9.17 33.46 -14.72
N ALA A 9 -8.88 32.53 -13.82
CA ALA A 9 -8.67 31.12 -14.15
C ALA A 9 -9.95 30.50 -14.71
N SER A 10 -11.11 30.77 -14.09
CA SER A 10 -12.43 30.35 -14.58
C SER A 10 -12.74 30.87 -15.98
N GLU A 11 -12.35 32.11 -16.31
CA GLU A 11 -12.57 32.72 -17.62
C GLU A 11 -11.60 32.20 -18.71
N THR A 12 -10.49 31.57 -18.32
CA THR A 12 -9.48 31.01 -19.25
C THR A 12 -9.56 29.49 -19.45
N ILE A 13 -10.34 28.78 -18.63
CA ILE A 13 -10.53 27.34 -18.76
C ILE A 13 -11.49 27.04 -19.92
N SER A 14 -11.00 26.41 -20.98
CA SER A 14 -11.88 25.89 -22.05
C SER A 14 -12.83 24.83 -21.49
N GLY A 15 -14.04 24.70 -22.04
CA GLY A 15 -14.99 23.67 -21.60
C GLY A 15 -14.42 22.24 -21.62
N SER A 16 -13.46 21.97 -22.53
CA SER A 16 -12.72 20.69 -22.56
C SER A 16 -11.78 20.51 -21.37
N LEU A 17 -11.12 21.57 -20.89
CA LEU A 17 -10.27 21.50 -19.70
C LEU A 17 -11.10 21.39 -18.41
N ALA A 18 -12.22 22.10 -18.33
CA ALA A 18 -13.15 22.00 -17.19
C ALA A 18 -13.64 20.56 -16.98
N LEU A 19 -14.02 19.88 -18.07
CA LEU A 19 -14.45 18.48 -18.00
C LEU A 19 -13.33 17.54 -17.50
N LYS A 20 -12.08 17.78 -17.91
CA LYS A 20 -10.93 16.98 -17.44
C LYS A 20 -10.65 17.21 -15.96
N ILE A 21 -10.73 18.46 -15.49
CA ILE A 21 -10.60 18.79 -14.07
C ILE A 21 -11.73 18.12 -13.27
N PHE A 22 -12.97 18.20 -13.76
CA PHE A 22 -14.11 17.55 -13.13
C PHE A 22 -13.88 16.04 -12.98
N PHE A 23 -13.40 15.37 -14.03
CA PHE A 23 -13.06 13.95 -13.97
C PHE A 23 -12.01 13.65 -12.90
N VAL A 24 -10.92 14.43 -12.86
CA VAL A 24 -9.84 14.26 -11.87
C VAL A 24 -10.41 14.41 -10.45
N VAL A 25 -11.15 15.49 -10.21
CA VAL A 25 -11.78 15.75 -8.91
C VAL A 25 -12.73 14.62 -8.53
N LEU A 26 -13.54 14.13 -9.47
CA LEU A 26 -14.46 13.03 -9.23
C LEU A 26 -13.74 11.73 -8.88
N ALA A 27 -12.62 11.42 -9.55
CA ALA A 27 -11.79 10.26 -9.21
C ALA A 27 -11.24 10.36 -7.79
N TYR A 28 -10.73 11.54 -7.38
CA TYR A 28 -10.28 11.76 -6.00
C TYR A 28 -11.41 11.64 -4.98
N LEU A 29 -12.49 12.37 -5.21
CA LEU A 29 -13.62 12.38 -4.29
C LEU A 29 -14.26 10.99 -4.16
N SER A 30 -14.26 10.19 -5.23
CA SER A 30 -14.79 8.83 -5.19
C SER A 30 -14.13 7.94 -4.13
N TYR A 31 -12.86 8.25 -3.83
CA TYR A 31 -11.99 7.59 -2.89
C TYR A 31 -11.95 8.28 -1.52
N SER A 32 -11.88 9.62 -1.48
CA SER A 32 -11.65 10.35 -0.23
C SER A 32 -12.93 10.63 0.57
N ILE A 33 -14.09 10.79 -0.08
CA ILE A 33 -15.37 11.06 0.59
C ILE A 33 -15.71 10.03 1.67
N PRO A 34 -15.75 8.71 1.39
CA PRO A 34 -16.20 7.75 2.40
C PRO A 34 -15.33 7.75 3.65
N MET A 35 -14.03 7.98 3.49
CA MET A 35 -13.10 8.13 4.61
C MET A 35 -13.32 9.40 5.42
N ILE A 36 -13.36 10.57 4.76
CA ILE A 36 -13.49 11.86 5.45
C ILE A 36 -14.80 11.88 6.21
N TYR A 37 -15.87 11.36 5.61
CA TYR A 37 -17.15 11.18 6.28
C TYR A 37 -17.03 10.22 7.46
N ALA A 38 -16.40 9.05 7.29
CA ALA A 38 -16.18 8.12 8.39
C ALA A 38 -15.42 8.78 9.55
N TYR A 39 -14.40 9.59 9.29
CA TYR A 39 -13.63 10.31 10.32
C TYR A 39 -14.51 11.16 11.22
N PHE A 40 -15.36 12.01 10.63
CA PHE A 40 -16.21 12.92 11.41
C PHE A 40 -17.36 12.22 12.14
N GLU A 41 -17.83 11.07 11.65
CA GLU A 41 -18.91 10.30 12.27
C GLU A 41 -18.42 9.28 13.31
N SER A 42 -17.11 9.17 13.54
CA SER A 42 -16.52 8.14 14.39
C SER A 42 -16.33 8.58 15.83
N VAL A 43 -16.70 7.73 16.80
CA VAL A 43 -16.33 7.90 18.21
C VAL A 43 -14.83 7.66 18.40
N ASN A 44 -14.34 6.57 17.83
CA ASN A 44 -12.94 6.20 17.72
C ASN A 44 -12.66 5.92 16.24
N PHE A 45 -11.77 6.70 15.64
CA PHE A 45 -11.47 6.53 14.23
C PHE A 45 -10.47 5.39 14.03
N ILE A 46 -11.01 4.22 13.69
CA ILE A 46 -10.26 3.00 13.40
C ILE A 46 -10.39 2.68 11.92
N TYR A 47 -9.49 3.25 11.13
CA TYR A 47 -9.49 3.05 9.69
C TYR A 47 -8.25 2.31 9.22
N VAL A 48 -8.42 1.03 8.95
CA VAL A 48 -7.31 0.16 8.55
C VAL A 48 -7.57 -0.29 7.12
N ASN A 49 -6.66 0.04 6.21
CA ASN A 49 -6.73 -0.37 4.82
C ASN A 49 -6.15 -1.78 4.64
N ALA A 50 -4.92 -2.00 5.10
CA ALA A 50 -4.23 -3.29 5.05
C ALA A 50 -4.29 -4.04 6.39
N TRP A 51 -4.15 -5.36 6.33
CA TRP A 51 -4.26 -6.24 7.50
C TRP A 51 -3.20 -6.04 8.60
N ASP A 52 -2.17 -5.22 8.38
CA ASP A 52 -1.06 -4.98 9.31
C ASP A 52 -0.86 -3.49 9.66
N GLU A 53 -1.71 -2.58 9.19
CA GLU A 53 -1.56 -1.14 9.44
C GLU A 53 -1.76 -0.78 10.90
N GLU A 54 -2.67 -1.48 11.59
CA GLU A 54 -2.86 -1.28 13.01
C GLU A 54 -1.57 -1.49 13.80
N THR A 55 -0.67 -2.35 13.29
CA THR A 55 0.62 -2.62 13.90
C THR A 55 1.56 -1.45 13.64
N TYR A 56 1.95 -1.18 12.39
CA TYR A 56 3.02 -0.21 12.12
C TYR A 56 2.59 1.26 12.23
N LEU A 57 1.28 1.58 12.19
CA LEU A 57 0.77 2.92 12.48
C LEU A 57 0.52 3.19 13.97
N SER A 58 0.58 2.16 14.83
CA SER A 58 0.59 2.36 16.29
C SER A 58 1.94 2.88 16.76
N TYR A 59 1.97 3.54 17.93
CA TYR A 59 3.23 4.06 18.49
C TYR A 59 4.28 2.96 18.74
N GLN A 60 3.87 1.81 19.28
CA GLN A 60 4.79 0.70 19.59
C GLN A 60 5.27 0.02 18.31
N GLY A 61 4.39 -0.22 17.35
CA GLY A 61 4.79 -0.81 16.08
C GLY A 61 5.65 0.14 15.24
N ALA A 62 5.38 1.46 15.25
CA ALA A 62 6.24 2.45 14.59
C ALA A 62 7.66 2.46 15.17
N LEU A 63 7.80 2.40 16.50
CA LEU A 63 9.10 2.24 17.15
C LEU A 63 9.77 0.93 16.72
N GLY A 64 9.00 -0.16 16.67
CA GLY A 64 9.37 -1.46 16.10
C GLY A 64 9.98 -1.37 14.70
N SER A 65 9.24 -0.73 13.80
CA SER A 65 9.59 -0.54 12.38
C SER A 65 10.92 0.20 12.17
N LEU A 66 11.36 1.03 13.12
CA LEU A 66 12.68 1.68 13.05
C LEU A 66 13.86 0.71 13.02
N ALA A 67 13.68 -0.52 13.51
CA ALA A 67 14.72 -1.55 13.47
C ALA A 67 14.67 -2.41 12.21
N VAL A 68 13.62 -2.31 11.39
CA VAL A 68 13.41 -3.17 10.22
C VAL A 68 13.81 -2.45 8.93
N PRO A 69 14.83 -2.95 8.19
CA PRO A 69 15.20 -2.40 6.89
C PRO A 69 14.00 -2.30 5.94
N GLY A 70 13.84 -1.15 5.29
CA GLY A 70 12.71 -0.88 4.40
C GLY A 70 11.45 -0.33 5.09
N TYR A 71 11.40 -0.29 6.42
CA TYR A 71 10.34 0.39 7.20
C TYR A 71 10.86 1.59 8.01
N TRP A 72 12.14 1.96 7.84
CA TRP A 72 12.78 3.01 8.63
C TRP A 72 12.18 4.40 8.42
N ALA A 73 11.97 4.78 7.16
CA ALA A 73 11.53 6.13 6.82
C ALA A 73 10.10 6.39 7.29
N SER A 74 9.20 5.48 6.96
CA SER A 74 7.82 5.46 7.40
C SER A 74 7.69 5.29 8.90
N GLY A 75 8.39 4.33 9.51
CA GLY A 75 8.44 4.15 10.97
C GLY A 75 8.88 5.43 11.69
N ALA A 76 9.89 6.14 11.16
CA ALA A 76 10.34 7.42 11.72
C ALA A 76 9.31 8.53 11.57
N ILE A 77 8.64 8.64 10.42
CA ILE A 77 7.58 9.61 10.20
C ILE A 77 6.41 9.33 11.16
N VAL A 78 5.90 8.10 11.17
CA VAL A 78 4.78 7.68 12.02
C VAL A 78 5.11 7.89 13.49
N TYR A 79 6.29 7.44 13.93
CA TYR A 79 6.75 7.66 15.30
C TYR A 79 6.76 9.15 15.66
N THR A 80 7.30 10.00 14.78
CA THR A 80 7.33 11.45 15.00
C THR A 80 5.92 12.04 15.07
N LEU A 81 5.02 11.63 14.18
CA LEU A 81 3.63 12.10 14.15
C LEU A 81 2.85 11.66 15.40
N GLN A 82 3.06 10.43 15.85
CA GLN A 82 2.57 9.92 17.13
C GLN A 82 3.15 10.73 18.30
N VAL A 83 4.43 11.13 18.23
CA VAL A 83 5.06 11.96 19.26
C VAL A 83 4.42 13.33 19.40
N VAL A 84 4.02 13.96 18.29
CA VAL A 84 3.34 15.27 18.29
C VAL A 84 1.83 15.19 18.57
N GLY A 85 1.29 13.98 18.80
CA GLY A 85 -0.08 13.78 19.26
C GLY A 85 -1.08 13.37 18.19
N LEU A 86 -0.63 12.95 17.00
CA LEU A 86 -1.52 12.37 15.99
C LEU A 86 -1.66 10.87 16.21
N SER A 87 -2.89 10.37 16.14
CA SER A 87 -3.20 8.94 16.10
C SER A 87 -2.81 8.31 14.76
N GLY A 88 -2.68 6.98 14.72
CA GLY A 88 -2.50 6.23 13.47
C GLY A 88 -3.63 6.48 12.47
N GLY A 89 -4.86 6.61 12.98
CA GLY A 89 -6.06 7.02 12.24
C GLY A 89 -5.88 8.32 11.46
N GLU A 90 -5.45 9.36 12.18
CA GLU A 90 -5.24 10.68 11.60
C GLU A 90 -4.07 10.68 10.62
N ILE A 91 -2.98 9.98 10.94
CA ILE A 91 -1.83 9.84 10.04
C ILE A 91 -2.25 9.19 8.72
N ASN A 92 -3.09 8.15 8.77
CA ASN A 92 -3.57 7.45 7.57
C ASN A 92 -4.42 8.37 6.68
N ILE A 93 -5.37 9.11 7.27
CA ILE A 93 -6.15 10.12 6.53
C ILE A 93 -5.26 11.18 5.92
N ILE A 94 -4.27 11.68 6.68
CA ILE A 94 -3.36 12.73 6.19
C ILE A 94 -2.59 12.22 4.98
N PHE A 95 -2.10 10.98 5.01
CA PHE A 95 -1.40 10.40 3.86
C PHE A 95 -2.35 10.27 2.68
N ASP A 96 -3.53 9.70 2.90
CA ASP A 96 -4.53 9.54 1.86
C ASP A 96 -4.97 10.87 1.23
N CYS A 97 -5.22 11.90 2.04
CA CYS A 97 -5.76 13.18 1.59
C CYS A 97 -4.72 14.21 1.15
N LEU A 98 -3.46 14.13 1.62
CA LEU A 98 -2.40 15.08 1.26
C LEU A 98 -1.33 14.45 0.36
N LEU A 99 -0.81 13.28 0.72
CA LEU A 99 0.29 12.67 -0.01
C LEU A 99 -0.15 12.24 -1.42
N THR A 100 -1.38 11.74 -1.56
CA THR A 100 -1.93 11.31 -2.85
C THR A 100 -2.08 12.48 -3.84
N PRO A 101 -2.71 13.62 -3.49
CA PRO A 101 -2.73 14.79 -4.38
C PRO A 101 -1.35 15.34 -4.72
N ILE A 102 -0.41 15.38 -3.75
CA ILE A 102 0.96 15.85 -4.02
C ILE A 102 1.63 14.93 -5.05
N THR A 103 1.52 13.61 -4.87
CA THR A 103 2.07 12.61 -5.80
C THR A 103 1.49 12.79 -7.20
N PHE A 104 0.19 13.06 -7.30
CA PHE A 104 -0.45 13.37 -8.58
C PHE A 104 0.08 14.63 -9.25
N PHE A 105 0.24 15.72 -8.53
CA PHE A 105 0.79 16.93 -9.12
C PHE A 105 2.26 16.74 -9.55
N LEU A 106 3.03 15.91 -8.84
CA LEU A 106 4.36 15.51 -9.28
C LEU A 106 4.31 14.66 -10.56
N LEU A 107 3.36 13.74 -10.71
CA LEU A 107 3.14 13.02 -11.98
C LEU A 107 2.77 13.96 -13.13
N VAL A 108 1.87 14.92 -12.88
CA VAL A 108 1.54 15.96 -13.86
C VAL A 108 2.79 16.74 -14.24
N PHE A 109 3.62 17.13 -13.28
CA PHE A 109 4.89 17.82 -13.53
C PHE A 109 5.85 16.98 -14.39
N ILE A 110 6.00 15.68 -14.09
CA ILE A 110 6.81 14.74 -14.88
C ILE A 110 6.30 14.69 -16.33
N LEU A 111 5.00 14.48 -16.52
CA LEU A 111 4.38 14.40 -17.85
C LEU A 111 4.53 15.70 -18.63
N ARG A 112 4.42 16.86 -17.96
CA ARG A 112 4.71 18.18 -18.55
C ARG A 112 6.17 18.30 -18.97
N GLY A 113 7.10 17.82 -18.14
CA GLY A 113 8.54 17.74 -18.47
C GLY A 113 8.84 16.81 -19.64
N LEU A 114 7.95 15.88 -19.95
CA LEU A 114 7.97 14.99 -21.12
C LEU A 114 7.16 15.56 -22.32
N ASN A 115 6.81 16.84 -22.30
CA ASN A 115 6.05 17.55 -23.35
C ASN A 115 4.60 17.09 -23.57
N VAL A 116 3.97 16.46 -22.57
CA VAL A 116 2.53 16.17 -22.61
C VAL A 116 1.73 17.46 -22.36
N GLU A 117 0.67 17.71 -23.13
CA GLU A 117 -0.23 18.86 -22.90
C GLU A 117 -0.88 18.78 -21.52
N TYR A 118 -1.02 19.91 -20.82
CA TYR A 118 -1.51 19.97 -19.44
C TYR A 118 -2.83 19.23 -19.21
N GLY A 119 -3.85 19.45 -20.04
CA GLY A 119 -5.13 18.74 -19.90
C GLY A 119 -4.97 17.23 -20.01
N ARG A 120 -4.08 16.74 -20.89
CA ARG A 120 -3.79 15.29 -21.01
C ARG A 120 -2.95 14.79 -19.83
N ALA A 121 -1.99 15.58 -19.38
CA ALA A 121 -1.16 15.24 -18.23
C ALA A 121 -2.01 15.00 -16.97
N LEU A 122 -3.06 15.81 -16.76
CA LEU A 122 -4.04 15.58 -15.70
C LEU A 122 -4.68 14.19 -15.79
N ILE A 123 -5.23 13.82 -16.94
CA ILE A 123 -5.89 12.52 -17.11
C ILE A 123 -4.91 11.36 -17.03
N TYR A 124 -3.73 11.46 -17.67
CA TYR A 124 -2.71 10.42 -17.63
C TYR A 124 -2.16 10.21 -16.22
N ALA A 125 -1.99 11.27 -15.43
CA ALA A 125 -1.62 11.14 -14.02
C ALA A 125 -2.71 10.39 -13.23
N THR A 126 -4.00 10.68 -13.47
CA THR A 126 -5.10 9.92 -12.85
C THR A 126 -5.09 8.46 -13.30
N VAL A 127 -4.87 8.18 -14.59
CA VAL A 127 -4.78 6.80 -15.09
C VAL A 127 -3.66 6.04 -14.41
N ILE A 128 -2.45 6.60 -14.34
CA ILE A 128 -1.29 5.94 -13.69
C ILE A 128 -1.59 5.68 -12.21
N LEU A 129 -2.16 6.65 -11.52
CA LEU A 129 -2.37 6.58 -10.08
C LEU A 129 -3.48 5.59 -9.69
N PHE A 130 -4.58 5.56 -10.45
CA PHE A 130 -5.76 4.74 -10.13
C PHE A 130 -5.83 3.42 -10.91
N SER A 131 -4.96 3.18 -11.90
CA SER A 131 -4.92 1.93 -12.67
C SER A 131 -4.69 0.66 -11.84
N PRO A 132 -4.09 0.66 -10.64
CA PRO A 132 -3.94 -0.58 -9.88
C PRO A 132 -5.25 -1.33 -9.65
N ILE A 133 -6.38 -0.62 -9.59
CA ILE A 133 -7.71 -1.25 -9.45
C ILE A 133 -8.08 -2.16 -10.63
N LEU A 134 -7.44 -1.99 -11.79
CA LEU A 134 -7.70 -2.84 -12.95
C LEU A 134 -7.10 -4.24 -12.78
N PHE A 135 -6.11 -4.40 -11.91
CA PHE A 135 -5.24 -5.58 -11.84
C PHE A 135 -5.30 -6.30 -10.48
N ASN A 136 -6.23 -5.90 -9.61
CA ASN A 136 -6.40 -6.48 -8.29
C ASN A 136 -7.84 -6.99 -8.07
N PHE A 137 -8.09 -7.51 -6.87
CA PHE A 137 -9.35 -8.16 -6.51
C PHE A 137 -10.56 -7.22 -6.49
N GLY A 138 -10.34 -5.91 -6.44
CA GLY A 138 -11.39 -4.90 -6.61
C GLY A 138 -12.04 -4.93 -8.01
N ASN A 139 -11.38 -5.54 -9.00
CA ASN A 139 -11.95 -5.78 -10.32
C ASN A 139 -12.69 -7.13 -10.37
N PRO A 140 -14.01 -7.15 -10.60
CA PRO A 140 -14.79 -8.39 -10.71
C PRO A 140 -14.25 -9.37 -11.77
N LEU A 141 -13.65 -8.85 -12.85
CA LEU A 141 -13.06 -9.70 -13.91
C LEU A 141 -11.80 -10.43 -13.43
N VAL A 142 -11.11 -9.89 -12.43
CA VAL A 142 -9.90 -10.48 -11.85
C VAL A 142 -10.27 -11.37 -10.66
N SER A 143 -11.25 -10.97 -9.85
CA SER A 143 -11.67 -11.72 -8.65
C SER A 143 -12.17 -13.14 -8.92
N HIS A 144 -12.63 -13.41 -10.16
CA HIS A 144 -13.06 -14.76 -10.58
C HIS A 144 -11.92 -15.67 -11.03
N LEU A 145 -10.68 -15.17 -11.15
CA LEU A 145 -9.53 -16.00 -11.48
C LEU A 145 -9.13 -16.82 -10.24
N ALA A 146 -9.14 -18.15 -10.37
CA ALA A 146 -8.89 -19.06 -9.25
C ALA A 146 -7.59 -18.73 -8.50
N ARG A 147 -7.69 -18.61 -7.16
CA ARG A 147 -6.62 -18.19 -6.24
C ARG A 147 -5.66 -19.35 -5.90
N GLU A 148 -5.16 -20.04 -6.91
CA GLU A 148 -4.06 -20.98 -6.70
C GLU A 148 -2.77 -20.30 -7.17
N TYR A 149 -1.82 -20.15 -6.25
CA TYR A 149 -0.46 -19.59 -6.42
C TYR A 149 0.41 -20.30 -7.48
N LYS A 150 -0.18 -20.91 -8.50
CA LYS A 150 0.46 -21.85 -9.40
C LYS A 150 0.85 -21.23 -10.75
N VAL A 151 0.07 -20.27 -11.30
CA VAL A 151 0.38 -19.70 -12.64
C VAL A 151 0.02 -18.22 -12.81
N LEU A 152 -1.17 -17.77 -12.42
CA LEU A 152 -1.61 -16.38 -12.63
C LEU A 152 -1.38 -15.51 -11.39
N GLY A 153 -0.77 -14.34 -11.56
CA GLY A 153 -0.53 -13.38 -10.49
C GLY A 153 -1.42 -12.13 -10.63
N TYR A 154 -2.22 -11.83 -9.61
CA TYR A 154 -2.97 -10.58 -9.50
C TYR A 154 -2.92 -10.00 -8.07
N GLY A 155 -3.22 -8.71 -7.93
CA GLY A 155 -3.23 -8.02 -6.63
C GLY A 155 -4.35 -8.49 -5.71
N TRP A 156 -4.09 -8.59 -4.41
CA TRP A 156 -5.02 -9.18 -3.45
C TRP A 156 -6.04 -8.17 -2.91
N GLU A 157 -5.68 -6.89 -2.91
CA GLU A 157 -6.48 -5.89 -2.24
C GLU A 157 -7.76 -5.57 -3.03
N TYR A 158 -8.87 -5.39 -2.30
CA TYR A 158 -10.18 -5.03 -2.86
C TYR A 158 -10.28 -3.54 -3.26
N TYR A 159 -9.20 -2.79 -3.01
CA TYR A 159 -9.08 -1.35 -3.20
C TYR A 159 -7.70 -1.01 -3.81
N GLN A 160 -7.45 0.25 -4.12
CA GLN A 160 -6.14 0.66 -4.65
C GLN A 160 -5.10 0.72 -3.55
N SER A 161 -4.36 -0.37 -3.40
CA SER A 161 -3.39 -0.61 -2.34
C SER A 161 -2.27 0.45 -2.28
N VAL A 162 -1.75 0.88 -3.43
CA VAL A 162 -0.78 2.01 -3.52
C VAL A 162 -1.35 3.34 -3.03
N LEU A 163 -2.67 3.51 -3.03
CA LEU A 163 -3.34 4.73 -2.61
C LEU A 163 -3.88 4.67 -1.18
N ARG A 164 -3.61 3.59 -0.46
CA ARG A 164 -4.25 3.32 0.83
C ARG A 164 -3.30 2.81 1.91
N THR A 165 -2.18 2.23 1.51
CA THR A 165 -1.20 1.73 2.47
C THR A 165 -0.05 2.74 2.58
N PRO A 166 0.19 3.33 3.77
CA PRO A 166 1.23 4.33 4.00
C PRO A 166 2.60 4.00 3.42
N GLU A 167 3.02 2.74 3.55
CA GLU A 167 4.33 2.25 3.13
C GLU A 167 4.53 2.33 1.59
N PRO A 168 3.67 1.68 0.77
CA PRO A 168 3.61 1.90 -0.68
C PRO A 168 3.40 3.35 -1.09
N GLN A 169 2.53 4.11 -0.41
CA GLN A 169 2.24 5.51 -0.75
C GLN A 169 3.48 6.39 -0.62
N LEU A 170 4.16 6.34 0.52
CA LEU A 170 5.40 7.09 0.77
C LEU A 170 6.48 6.68 -0.23
N SER A 171 6.64 5.38 -0.47
CA SER A 171 7.60 4.88 -1.44
C SER A 171 7.32 5.39 -2.84
N TYR A 172 6.05 5.38 -3.25
CA TYR A 172 5.66 5.87 -4.55
C TYR A 172 5.85 7.38 -4.67
N PHE A 173 5.47 8.15 -3.65
CA PHE A 173 5.76 9.57 -3.55
C PHE A 173 7.25 9.85 -3.73
N PHE A 174 8.12 9.13 -3.02
CA PHE A 174 9.57 9.26 -3.14
C PHE A 174 10.04 8.92 -4.57
N VAL A 175 9.60 7.82 -5.16
CA VAL A 175 9.96 7.46 -6.55
C VAL A 175 9.58 8.57 -7.53
N VAL A 176 8.34 9.09 -7.45
CA VAL A 176 7.88 10.17 -8.32
C VAL A 176 8.68 11.45 -8.07
N LEU A 177 8.99 11.78 -6.81
CA LEU A 177 9.84 12.92 -6.45
C LEU A 177 11.26 12.78 -7.02
N ALA A 178 11.88 11.61 -6.95
CA ALA A 178 13.18 11.31 -7.56
C ALA A 178 13.15 11.51 -9.08
N VAL A 179 12.13 10.99 -9.75
CA VAL A 179 11.98 11.13 -11.20
C VAL A 179 11.79 12.60 -11.58
N ALA A 180 10.97 13.35 -10.84
CA ALA A 180 10.80 14.80 -11.04
C ALA A 180 12.13 15.56 -10.83
N GLY A 181 12.87 15.22 -9.78
CA GLY A 181 14.20 15.77 -9.48
C GLY A 181 15.22 15.46 -10.58
N TYR A 182 15.24 14.22 -11.08
CA TYR A 182 16.06 13.81 -12.22
C TYR A 182 15.69 14.56 -13.50
N LEU A 183 14.40 14.69 -13.83
CA LEU A 183 13.99 15.44 -15.02
C LEU A 183 14.40 16.92 -14.96
N LYS A 184 14.35 17.53 -13.78
CA LYS A 184 14.75 18.93 -13.57
C LYS A 184 16.26 19.13 -13.59
N THR A 185 17.03 18.23 -12.96
CA THR A 185 18.47 18.44 -12.72
C THR A 185 19.37 17.64 -13.66
N ARG A 186 18.83 16.59 -14.29
CA ARG A 186 19.55 15.55 -15.05
C ARG A 186 20.62 14.80 -14.25
N LYS A 187 20.63 14.92 -12.92
CA LYS A 187 21.58 14.23 -12.05
C LYS A 187 21.06 12.84 -11.66
N MET A 188 21.80 11.79 -12.04
CA MET A 188 21.45 10.41 -11.68
C MET A 188 21.38 10.17 -10.16
N LEU A 189 22.16 10.93 -9.38
CA LEU A 189 22.17 10.84 -7.92
C LEU A 189 20.76 11.00 -7.30
N CYS A 190 19.89 11.83 -7.91
CA CYS A 190 18.51 12.00 -7.45
C CYS A 190 17.71 10.69 -7.45
N LEU A 191 18.04 9.75 -8.34
CA LEU A 191 17.39 8.45 -8.44
C LEU A 191 17.95 7.46 -7.40
N PHE A 192 19.24 7.54 -7.05
CA PHE A 192 19.87 6.59 -6.14
C PHE A 192 19.63 6.91 -4.65
N VAL A 193 19.57 8.20 -4.30
CA VAL A 193 19.52 8.64 -2.89
C VAL A 193 18.31 8.12 -2.13
N LEU A 194 17.21 7.79 -2.83
CA LEU A 194 15.97 7.35 -2.21
C LEU A 194 15.90 5.85 -1.95
N LEU A 195 16.78 5.04 -2.52
CA LEU A 195 16.73 3.58 -2.39
C LEU A 195 16.64 3.10 -0.93
N PRO A 196 17.38 3.66 0.04
CA PRO A 196 17.27 3.25 1.45
C PRO A 196 15.96 3.66 2.14
N LEU A 197 15.19 4.57 1.54
CA LEU A 197 13.93 5.08 2.06
C LEU A 197 12.70 4.33 1.53
N LEU A 198 12.91 3.44 0.54
CA LEU A 198 11.81 2.74 -0.10
C LEU A 198 11.40 1.51 0.69
N TYR A 199 10.10 1.30 0.75
CA TYR A 199 9.50 0.07 1.21
C TYR A 199 10.03 -1.10 0.41
N PHE A 200 10.36 -2.19 1.09
CA PHE A 200 11.12 -3.31 0.53
C PHE A 200 10.58 -3.83 -0.81
N TYR A 201 9.27 -4.07 -0.90
CA TYR A 201 8.60 -4.59 -2.10
C TYR A 201 8.62 -3.61 -3.28
N VAL A 202 8.68 -2.30 -3.00
CA VAL A 202 8.84 -1.24 -4.01
C VAL A 202 10.31 -1.06 -4.35
N GLY A 203 11.20 -1.12 -3.36
CA GLY A 203 12.64 -0.91 -3.49
C GLY A 203 13.31 -1.88 -4.45
N ILE A 204 12.90 -3.16 -4.46
CA ILE A 204 13.46 -4.16 -5.38
C ILE A 204 13.07 -3.88 -6.83
N SER A 205 11.80 -3.59 -7.06
CA SER A 205 11.30 -3.22 -8.38
C SER A 205 11.95 -1.93 -8.86
N TYR A 206 12.12 -0.95 -7.96
CA TYR A 206 12.82 0.29 -8.25
C TYR A 206 14.29 0.07 -8.58
N ALA A 207 15.01 -0.74 -7.80
CA ALA A 207 16.40 -1.11 -8.07
C ALA A 207 16.57 -1.76 -9.45
N TYR A 208 15.64 -2.65 -9.84
CA TYR A 208 15.61 -3.19 -11.19
C TYR A 208 15.52 -2.09 -12.25
N PHE A 209 14.59 -1.13 -12.11
CA PHE A 209 14.47 -0.03 -13.06
C PHE A 209 15.70 0.88 -13.06
N LEU A 210 16.33 1.12 -11.91
CA LEU A 210 17.58 1.89 -11.82
C LEU A 210 18.70 1.24 -12.62
N VAL A 211 18.90 -0.08 -12.48
CA VAL A 211 19.92 -0.81 -13.23
C VAL A 211 19.61 -0.78 -14.73
N CYS A 212 18.34 -0.99 -15.11
CA CYS A 212 17.90 -0.88 -16.51
C CYS A 212 18.24 0.50 -17.10
N VAL A 213 17.86 1.57 -16.41
CA VAL A 213 18.12 2.95 -16.84
C VAL A 213 19.62 3.22 -16.90
N PHE A 214 20.39 2.77 -15.93
CA PHE A 214 21.84 2.93 -15.94
C PHE A 214 22.51 2.26 -17.15
N ILE A 215 22.10 1.03 -17.50
CA ILE A 215 22.59 0.33 -18.69
C ILE A 215 22.20 1.09 -19.96
N LEU A 216 20.93 1.51 -20.07
CA LEU A 216 20.43 2.21 -21.26
C LEU A 216 21.06 3.60 -21.44
N LEU A 217 21.42 4.27 -20.35
CA LEU A 217 22.08 5.59 -20.36
C LEU A 217 23.61 5.52 -20.47
N SER A 218 24.22 4.35 -20.30
CA SER A 218 25.67 4.18 -20.39
C SER A 218 26.21 4.59 -21.76
N SER A 219 27.32 5.34 -21.80
CA SER A 219 27.90 5.91 -23.03
C SER A 219 28.25 4.86 -24.09
N ARG A 220 28.65 3.64 -23.67
CA ARG A 220 28.90 2.50 -24.57
C ARG A 220 27.63 1.98 -25.25
N PHE A 221 26.47 2.19 -24.62
CA PHE A 221 25.14 1.90 -25.17
C PHE A 221 24.55 3.10 -25.95
N PHE A 222 24.89 4.34 -25.56
CA PHE A 222 24.30 5.59 -26.05
C PHE A 222 24.51 5.87 -27.56
N ASN A 223 25.60 5.37 -28.17
CA ASN A 223 25.96 5.69 -29.56
C ASN A 223 25.03 5.11 -30.66
N LYS A 224 23.91 4.44 -30.34
CA LYS A 224 22.93 4.00 -31.35
C LYS A 224 21.48 4.21 -30.85
N CYS A 225 20.51 4.18 -31.75
CA CYS A 225 19.09 4.28 -31.40
C CYS A 225 18.62 3.15 -30.46
N LEU A 226 17.58 3.40 -29.65
CA LEU A 226 16.85 2.37 -28.92
C LEU A 226 16.27 1.35 -29.92
N ASN A 227 16.48 0.07 -29.65
CA ASN A 227 15.90 -1.04 -30.40
C ASN A 227 15.51 -2.18 -29.45
N PHE A 228 14.72 -3.14 -29.95
CA PHE A 228 14.27 -4.29 -29.17
C PHE A 228 15.42 -5.05 -28.50
N TRP A 229 16.51 -5.32 -29.22
CA TRP A 229 17.67 -6.05 -28.69
C TRP A 229 18.30 -5.37 -27.47
N ARG A 230 18.50 -4.06 -27.54
CA ARG A 230 19.10 -3.27 -26.45
C ARG A 230 18.22 -3.25 -25.22
N ILE A 231 16.91 -3.11 -25.43
CA ILE A 231 15.92 -3.18 -24.35
C ILE A 231 15.96 -4.57 -23.71
N SER A 232 15.94 -5.64 -24.52
CA SER A 232 16.02 -7.01 -24.02
C SER A 232 17.28 -7.25 -23.18
N ILE A 233 18.45 -6.83 -23.69
CA ILE A 233 19.72 -6.99 -22.97
C ILE A 233 19.69 -6.21 -21.64
N ALA A 234 19.25 -4.95 -21.65
CA ALA A 234 19.19 -4.14 -20.43
C ALA A 234 18.24 -4.77 -19.39
N CYS A 235 17.05 -5.20 -19.82
CA CYS A 235 16.07 -5.83 -18.95
C CYS A 235 16.56 -7.17 -18.38
N ILE A 236 17.16 -8.05 -19.21
CA ILE A 236 17.64 -9.37 -18.78
C ILE A 236 18.85 -9.23 -17.85
N VAL A 237 19.81 -8.38 -18.17
CA VAL A 237 20.98 -8.17 -17.30
C VAL A 237 20.54 -7.58 -15.95
N SER A 238 19.63 -6.61 -15.96
CA SER A 238 19.09 -6.03 -14.72
C SER A 238 18.34 -7.06 -13.90
N TYR A 239 17.55 -7.93 -14.55
CA TYR A 239 16.86 -9.05 -13.90
C TYR A 239 17.85 -9.98 -13.20
N LEU A 240 18.90 -10.42 -13.90
CA LEU A 240 19.92 -11.29 -13.31
C LEU A 240 20.64 -10.62 -12.13
N VAL A 241 21.06 -9.36 -12.28
CA VAL A 241 21.72 -8.60 -11.21
C VAL A 241 20.85 -8.53 -9.96
N ILE A 242 19.56 -8.19 -10.12
CA ILE A 242 18.64 -8.09 -9.00
C ILE A 242 18.34 -9.47 -8.40
N SER A 243 18.12 -10.51 -9.20
CA SER A 243 17.91 -11.87 -8.69
C SER A 243 19.10 -12.41 -7.92
N PHE A 244 20.34 -12.21 -8.41
CA PHE A 244 21.53 -12.59 -7.66
C PHE A 244 21.70 -11.76 -6.38
N GLY A 245 21.45 -10.45 -6.44
CA GLY A 245 21.46 -9.59 -5.26
C GLY A 245 20.44 -10.03 -4.21
N PHE A 246 19.23 -10.39 -4.65
CA PHE A 246 18.15 -10.87 -3.79
C PHE A 246 18.47 -12.24 -3.17
N MET A 247 19.10 -13.13 -3.93
CA MET A 247 19.60 -14.42 -3.42
C MET A 247 20.65 -14.23 -2.32
N ILE A 248 21.59 -13.30 -2.51
CA ILE A 248 22.59 -12.95 -1.47
C ILE A 248 21.89 -12.35 -0.25
N PHE A 249 20.92 -11.46 -0.47
CA PHE A 249 20.16 -10.85 0.61
C PHE A 249 19.36 -11.88 1.42
N ASP A 250 18.72 -12.85 0.76
CA ASP A 250 18.05 -13.96 1.41
C ASP A 250 19.00 -14.81 2.25
N PHE A 251 20.14 -15.20 1.67
CA PHE A 251 21.16 -16.00 2.36
C PHE A 251 21.75 -15.30 3.59
N LEU A 252 21.96 -13.98 3.51
CA LEU A 252 22.54 -13.21 4.60
C LEU A 252 21.53 -12.84 5.69
N PHE A 253 20.28 -12.56 5.32
CA PHE A 253 19.28 -11.95 6.21
C PHE A 253 17.96 -12.73 6.28
N LEU A 254 17.18 -12.81 5.19
CA LEU A 254 15.78 -13.25 5.25
C LEU A 254 15.63 -14.69 5.75
N SER A 255 16.44 -15.61 5.25
CA SER A 255 16.40 -17.01 5.64
C SER A 255 16.81 -17.26 7.10
N LYS A 256 17.46 -16.28 7.74
CA LYS A 256 17.88 -16.33 9.14
C LYS A 256 16.91 -15.63 10.07
N ASP A 257 15.97 -14.86 9.54
CA ASP A 257 14.94 -14.21 10.34
C ASP A 257 13.81 -15.22 10.61
N PRO A 258 13.63 -15.67 11.86
CA PRO A 258 12.65 -16.70 12.19
C PRO A 258 11.21 -16.24 11.96
N PHE A 259 10.92 -14.93 12.01
CA PHE A 259 9.58 -14.41 11.76
C PHE A 259 9.24 -14.42 10.28
N ILE A 260 10.17 -13.97 9.45
CA ILE A 260 10.00 -13.99 7.98
C ILE A 260 9.89 -15.44 7.50
N ALA A 261 10.80 -16.32 7.96
CA ALA A 261 10.83 -17.72 7.55
C ALA A 261 9.62 -18.53 8.04
N ALA A 262 9.02 -18.18 9.19
CA ALA A 262 7.84 -18.85 9.74
C ALA A 262 6.51 -18.41 9.10
N THR A 263 6.52 -17.40 8.21
CA THR A 263 5.31 -16.87 7.57
C THR A 263 5.21 -17.35 6.11
N PRO A 264 4.61 -18.52 5.83
CA PRO A 264 4.66 -19.16 4.51
C PRO A 264 4.01 -18.33 3.38
N ASP A 265 3.06 -17.45 3.70
CA ASP A 265 2.45 -16.54 2.71
C ASP A 265 3.31 -15.32 2.39
N ALA A 266 4.22 -14.94 3.30
CA ALA A 266 5.11 -13.80 3.14
C ALA A 266 6.48 -14.22 2.57
N TYR A 267 6.94 -15.43 2.84
CA TYR A 267 8.22 -15.97 2.39
C TYR A 267 8.03 -17.29 1.64
N ILE A 268 8.15 -17.23 0.31
CA ILE A 268 7.85 -18.35 -0.56
C ILE A 268 9.12 -18.82 -1.24
N LYS A 269 9.47 -20.10 -1.06
CA LYS A 269 10.55 -20.76 -1.81
C LYS A 269 9.98 -21.45 -3.03
N SER A 270 10.22 -20.87 -4.20
CA SER A 270 9.75 -21.40 -5.47
C SER A 270 10.59 -20.87 -6.61
N HIS A 271 10.77 -21.71 -7.63
CA HIS A 271 11.30 -21.33 -8.94
C HIS A 271 10.22 -21.32 -10.03
N ALA A 272 8.97 -21.61 -9.67
CA ALA A 272 7.88 -21.72 -10.63
C ALA A 272 7.53 -20.32 -11.18
N PRO A 273 7.53 -20.11 -12.51
CA PRO A 273 7.22 -18.81 -13.07
C PRO A 273 5.76 -18.43 -12.86
N MET A 274 5.51 -17.14 -12.76
CA MET A 274 4.20 -16.52 -12.62
C MET A 274 3.91 -15.61 -13.82
N LEU A 275 2.67 -15.61 -14.28
CA LEU A 275 2.16 -14.73 -15.31
C LEU A 275 1.35 -13.60 -14.65
N PRO A 276 1.91 -12.41 -14.45
CA PRO A 276 1.18 -11.30 -13.86
C PRO A 276 0.08 -10.81 -14.83
N VAL A 277 -1.16 -10.66 -14.35
CA VAL A 277 -2.30 -10.17 -15.14
C VAL A 277 -2.00 -8.80 -15.76
N SER A 278 -1.35 -7.92 -15.00
CA SER A 278 -0.86 -6.61 -15.47
C SER A 278 0.13 -6.75 -16.65
N GLY A 279 1.00 -7.77 -16.62
CA GLY A 279 1.91 -8.09 -17.73
C GLY A 279 1.18 -8.61 -18.96
N ILE A 280 0.19 -9.51 -18.79
CA ILE A 280 -0.64 -10.04 -19.89
C ILE A 280 -1.39 -8.90 -20.59
N VAL A 281 -2.06 -8.03 -19.84
CA VAL A 281 -2.80 -6.89 -20.41
C VAL A 281 -1.85 -5.98 -21.20
N THR A 282 -0.71 -5.62 -20.60
CA THR A 282 0.26 -4.73 -21.26
C THR A 282 0.87 -5.37 -22.51
N PHE A 283 1.07 -6.70 -22.52
CA PHE A 283 1.50 -7.46 -23.68
C PHE A 283 0.44 -7.45 -24.80
N CYS A 284 -0.83 -7.63 -24.48
CA CYS A 284 -1.91 -7.48 -25.45
C CYS A 284 -1.94 -6.07 -26.07
N LEU A 285 -1.72 -5.02 -25.26
CA LEU A 285 -1.59 -3.66 -25.76
C LEU A 285 -0.40 -3.49 -26.72
N LEU A 286 0.75 -4.11 -26.42
CA LEU A 286 1.90 -4.14 -27.32
C LEU A 286 1.58 -4.83 -28.66
N LEU A 287 0.93 -6.01 -28.63
CA LEU A 287 0.54 -6.73 -29.83
C LEU A 287 -0.41 -5.90 -30.69
N LEU A 288 -1.39 -5.26 -30.06
CA LEU A 288 -2.33 -4.36 -30.74
C LEU A 288 -1.59 -3.15 -31.34
N GLN A 289 -0.64 -2.59 -30.61
CA GLN A 289 0.18 -1.48 -31.09
C GLN A 289 1.02 -1.87 -32.31
N LEU A 290 1.63 -3.06 -32.32
CA LEU A 290 2.38 -3.60 -33.45
C LEU A 290 1.47 -3.82 -34.67
N ALA A 291 0.28 -4.39 -34.47
CA ALA A 291 -0.69 -4.61 -35.53
C ALA A 291 -1.18 -3.29 -36.15
N LEU A 292 -1.46 -2.28 -35.32
CA LEU A 292 -1.83 -0.94 -35.76
C LEU A 292 -0.67 -0.22 -36.47
N ALA A 293 0.55 -0.32 -35.93
CA ALA A 293 1.72 0.27 -36.54
C ALA A 293 1.95 -0.27 -37.96
N SER A 294 1.81 -1.59 -38.14
CA SER A 294 1.87 -2.24 -39.46
C SER A 294 0.75 -1.75 -40.38
N ARG A 295 -0.50 -1.78 -39.92
CA ARG A 295 -1.67 -1.38 -40.71
C ARG A 295 -1.64 0.07 -41.19
N TYR A 296 -1.17 0.98 -40.36
CA TYR A 296 -1.10 2.43 -40.67
C TYR A 296 0.28 2.86 -41.19
N ALA A 297 1.19 1.92 -41.48
CA ALA A 297 2.55 2.18 -41.94
C ALA A 297 3.33 3.20 -41.05
N ILE A 298 3.11 3.13 -39.74
CA ILE A 298 3.72 4.03 -38.76
C ILE A 298 5.19 3.65 -38.61
N LYS A 299 6.09 4.60 -38.91
CA LYS A 299 7.54 4.44 -38.77
C LYS A 299 8.08 4.80 -37.38
N ASP A 300 7.24 5.37 -36.50
CA ASP A 300 7.67 5.70 -35.14
C ASP A 300 7.76 4.45 -34.27
N ASN A 301 8.99 4.13 -33.87
CA ASN A 301 9.27 2.99 -33.02
C ASN A 301 9.37 3.36 -31.53
N LYS A 302 9.33 4.64 -31.16
CA LYS A 302 9.56 5.05 -29.76
C LYS A 302 8.50 4.53 -28.81
N HIS A 303 7.22 4.70 -29.15
CA HIS A 303 6.12 4.20 -28.33
C HIS A 303 6.14 2.67 -28.25
N VAL A 304 6.44 1.98 -29.35
CA VAL A 304 6.49 0.51 -29.40
C VAL A 304 7.65 -0.02 -28.55
N HIS A 305 8.81 0.61 -28.64
CA HIS A 305 9.97 0.27 -27.81
C HIS A 305 9.71 0.56 -26.33
N ALA A 306 9.06 1.68 -25.98
CA ALA A 306 8.67 1.97 -24.61
C ALA A 306 7.67 0.94 -24.07
N GLN A 307 6.66 0.57 -24.86
CA GLN A 307 5.70 -0.46 -24.49
C GLN A 307 6.39 -1.82 -24.31
N PHE A 308 7.31 -2.19 -25.20
CA PHE A 308 8.09 -3.42 -25.10
C PHE A 308 8.96 -3.46 -23.83
N PHE A 309 9.61 -2.33 -23.49
CA PHE A 309 10.35 -2.20 -22.23
C PHE A 309 9.45 -2.46 -21.03
N ILE A 310 8.28 -1.82 -20.96
CA ILE A 310 7.31 -1.99 -19.86
C ILE A 310 6.86 -3.46 -19.76
N VAL A 311 6.45 -4.08 -20.87
CA VAL A 311 6.04 -5.48 -20.91
C VAL A 311 7.13 -6.40 -20.35
N LEU A 312 8.35 -6.28 -20.88
CA LEU A 312 9.44 -7.15 -20.48
C LEU A 312 9.80 -6.93 -19.00
N SER A 313 9.81 -5.69 -18.52
CA SER A 313 10.04 -5.37 -17.12
C SER A 313 8.97 -5.97 -16.19
N LEU A 314 7.69 -5.90 -16.56
CA LEU A 314 6.60 -6.48 -15.77
C LEU A 314 6.76 -7.99 -15.58
N PHE A 315 7.06 -8.72 -16.66
CA PHE A 315 7.28 -10.16 -16.58
C PHE A 315 8.53 -10.49 -15.77
N LEU A 316 9.63 -9.76 -15.95
CA LEU A 316 10.89 -10.07 -15.25
C LEU A 316 10.84 -9.73 -13.76
N ILE A 317 10.34 -8.55 -13.37
CA ILE A 317 10.24 -8.14 -11.96
C ILE A 317 9.37 -9.12 -11.17
N CYS A 318 8.22 -9.51 -11.71
CA CYS A 318 7.32 -10.45 -11.05
C CYS A 318 7.86 -11.88 -10.97
N ASN A 319 9.00 -12.16 -11.62
CA ASN A 319 9.63 -13.47 -11.69
C ASN A 319 11.05 -13.49 -11.10
N ILE A 320 11.45 -12.50 -10.30
CA ILE A 320 12.79 -12.46 -9.67
C ILE A 320 13.12 -13.79 -8.96
N HIS A 321 12.10 -14.40 -8.33
CA HIS A 321 12.15 -15.68 -7.63
C HIS A 321 12.50 -16.88 -8.51
N VAL A 322 12.25 -16.83 -9.83
CA VAL A 322 12.61 -17.91 -10.73
C VAL A 322 14.12 -18.17 -10.70
N VAL A 323 14.92 -17.11 -10.59
CA VAL A 323 16.38 -17.22 -10.43
C VAL A 323 16.81 -17.20 -8.96
N SER A 324 16.25 -16.33 -8.12
CA SER A 324 16.69 -16.24 -6.72
C SER A 324 16.20 -17.39 -5.84
N GLY A 325 15.22 -18.19 -6.29
CA GLY A 325 14.59 -19.28 -5.55
C GLY A 325 13.66 -18.85 -4.41
N VAL A 326 13.57 -17.55 -4.18
CA VAL A 326 12.82 -16.94 -3.07
C VAL A 326 12.03 -15.76 -3.60
N MET A 327 10.78 -15.65 -3.15
CA MET A 327 9.93 -14.49 -3.32
C MET A 327 9.47 -14.00 -1.95
N LEU A 328 9.50 -12.68 -1.75
CA LEU A 328 8.80 -12.07 -0.63
C LEU A 328 7.43 -11.59 -1.12
N SER A 329 6.36 -12.19 -0.59
CA SER A 329 4.94 -11.86 -0.82
C SER A 329 4.58 -11.49 -2.26
N TYR A 330 4.11 -12.46 -3.05
CA TYR A 330 3.66 -12.22 -4.44
C TYR A 330 2.66 -11.08 -4.55
N LYS A 331 1.69 -11.01 -3.62
CA LYS A 331 0.64 -9.99 -3.64
C LYS A 331 1.26 -8.58 -3.64
N ASN A 332 2.25 -8.33 -2.79
CA ASN A 332 2.83 -7.01 -2.59
C ASN A 332 3.63 -6.54 -3.82
N TYR A 333 4.30 -7.44 -4.53
CA TYR A 333 4.98 -7.08 -5.79
C TYR A 333 4.00 -6.67 -6.89
N ILE A 334 2.87 -7.37 -6.96
CA ILE A 334 1.86 -7.10 -7.98
C ILE A 334 1.12 -5.80 -7.64
N ASP A 335 0.68 -5.67 -6.40
CA ASP A 335 -0.07 -4.52 -5.90
C ASP A 335 0.77 -3.23 -5.94
N TYR A 336 2.00 -3.26 -5.42
CA TYR A 336 2.79 -2.06 -5.19
C TYR A 336 3.76 -1.68 -6.31
N SER A 337 4.01 -2.59 -7.26
CA SER A 337 4.97 -2.33 -8.34
C SER A 337 4.39 -2.58 -9.72
N SER A 338 3.99 -3.82 -10.03
CA SER A 338 3.63 -4.20 -11.40
C SER A 338 2.36 -3.47 -11.90
N SER A 339 1.39 -3.29 -11.01
CA SER A 339 0.11 -2.66 -11.36
C SER A 339 0.24 -1.15 -11.69
N LEU A 340 1.16 -0.44 -11.03
CA LEU A 340 1.48 0.96 -11.36
C LEU A 340 2.22 1.08 -12.69
N VAL A 341 3.21 0.22 -12.90
CA VAL A 341 4.00 0.20 -14.14
C VAL A 341 3.10 -0.14 -15.34
N ALA A 342 2.13 -1.02 -15.17
CA ALA A 342 1.11 -1.28 -16.19
C ALA A 342 0.21 -0.06 -16.46
N GLY A 343 -0.06 0.78 -15.47
CA GLY A 343 -0.69 2.09 -15.65
C GLY A 343 0.08 3.00 -16.61
N VAL A 344 1.41 3.03 -16.49
CA VAL A 344 2.28 3.72 -17.45
C VAL A 344 2.17 3.09 -18.84
N GLY A 345 2.10 1.76 -18.93
CA GLY A 345 1.87 1.03 -20.18
C GLY A 345 0.54 1.39 -20.86
N ILE A 346 -0.54 1.58 -20.09
CA ILE A 346 -1.81 2.07 -20.61
C ILE A 346 -1.65 3.48 -21.18
N VAL A 347 -0.96 4.38 -20.48
CA VAL A 347 -0.72 5.75 -20.95
C VAL A 347 0.11 5.78 -22.24
N VAL A 348 1.17 4.97 -22.33
CA VAL A 348 2.00 4.85 -23.55
C VAL A 348 1.16 4.39 -24.74
N PHE A 349 0.29 3.40 -24.54
CA PHE A 349 -0.63 2.94 -25.58
C PHE A 349 -1.65 4.02 -25.98
N LEU A 350 -2.26 4.71 -25.02
CA LEU A 350 -3.22 5.80 -25.30
C LEU A 350 -2.57 6.97 -26.03
N ASP A 351 -1.34 7.35 -25.68
CA ASP A 351 -0.62 8.41 -26.39
C ASP A 351 -0.18 7.96 -27.79
N PHE A 352 0.17 6.68 -27.98
CA PHE A 352 0.41 6.12 -29.33
C PHE A 352 -0.81 6.27 -30.24
N LEU A 353 -2.00 5.85 -29.78
CA LEU A 353 -3.22 5.98 -30.57
C LEU A 353 -3.44 7.43 -31.00
N ARG A 354 -3.26 8.36 -30.06
CA ARG A 354 -3.41 9.81 -30.27
C ARG A 354 -2.38 10.40 -31.23
N CYS A 355 -1.10 10.13 -30.99
CA CYS A 355 0.01 10.66 -31.79
C CYS A 355 -0.10 10.28 -33.27
N HIS A 356 -0.72 9.13 -33.54
CA HIS A 356 -0.91 8.62 -34.89
C HIS A 356 -2.34 8.72 -35.41
N ALA A 357 -3.20 9.48 -34.71
CA ALA A 357 -4.59 9.75 -35.11
C ALA A 357 -5.38 8.47 -35.46
N ILE A 358 -5.22 7.42 -34.67
CA ILE A 358 -5.87 6.13 -34.92
C ILE A 358 -7.39 6.28 -34.76
N LYS A 359 -8.15 5.79 -35.76
CA LYS A 359 -9.61 5.84 -35.72
C LYS A 359 -10.13 5.15 -34.45
N GLY A 360 -10.93 5.87 -33.66
CA GLY A 360 -11.50 5.37 -32.41
C GLY A 360 -10.69 5.69 -31.15
N GLU A 361 -9.55 6.39 -31.24
CA GLU A 361 -8.72 6.76 -30.09
C GLU A 361 -9.53 7.38 -28.92
N ARG A 362 -10.49 8.27 -29.24
CA ARG A 362 -11.29 8.99 -28.24
C ARG A 362 -12.25 8.07 -27.50
N PHE A 363 -12.79 7.08 -28.22
CA PHE A 363 -13.66 6.06 -27.63
C PHE A 363 -12.87 5.15 -26.70
N VAL A 364 -11.72 4.64 -27.14
CA VAL A 364 -10.84 3.80 -26.31
C VAL A 364 -10.41 4.58 -25.05
N PHE A 365 -9.99 5.83 -25.21
CA PHE A 365 -9.64 6.71 -24.11
C PHE A 365 -10.81 6.88 -23.12
N PHE A 366 -12.00 7.20 -23.62
CA PHE A 366 -13.20 7.35 -22.80
C PHE A 366 -13.55 6.07 -22.04
N VAL A 367 -13.47 4.90 -22.68
CA VAL A 367 -13.75 3.60 -22.05
C VAL A 367 -12.76 3.31 -20.92
N VAL A 368 -11.45 3.48 -21.15
CA VAL A 368 -10.42 3.23 -20.12
C VAL A 368 -10.62 4.14 -18.92
N VAL A 369 -10.81 5.44 -19.16
CA VAL A 369 -10.99 6.46 -18.12
C VAL A 369 -12.28 6.21 -17.31
N SER A 370 -13.37 5.87 -18.00
CA SER A 370 -14.65 5.56 -17.35
C SER A 370 -14.59 4.26 -16.54
N LEU A 371 -13.87 3.25 -17.04
CA LEU A 371 -13.69 1.97 -16.35
C LEU A 371 -12.93 2.14 -15.04
N ILE A 372 -11.81 2.88 -15.07
CA ILE A 372 -11.03 3.18 -13.85
C ILE A 372 -11.91 3.90 -12.82
N LEU A 373 -12.66 4.91 -13.24
CA LEU A 373 -13.54 5.65 -12.35
C LEU A 373 -14.64 4.76 -11.76
N TYR A 374 -15.33 3.98 -12.60
CA TYR A 374 -16.38 3.05 -12.18
C TYR A 374 -15.86 2.04 -11.16
N LEU A 375 -14.71 1.41 -11.43
CA LEU A 375 -14.09 0.45 -10.52
C LEU A 375 -13.63 1.11 -9.22
N THR A 376 -13.12 2.33 -9.27
CA THR A 376 -12.74 3.10 -8.07
C THR A 376 -13.96 3.31 -7.17
N PHE A 377 -15.07 3.80 -7.72
CA PHE A 377 -16.33 3.94 -6.97
C PHE A 377 -16.77 2.61 -6.35
N LYS A 378 -16.77 1.53 -7.13
CA LYS A 378 -17.18 0.21 -6.67
C LYS A 378 -16.29 -0.32 -5.54
N ALA A 379 -14.98 -0.17 -5.68
CA ALA A 379 -13.99 -0.62 -4.71
C ALA A 379 -14.20 0.02 -3.33
N TYR A 380 -14.65 1.28 -3.29
CA TYR A 380 -14.96 1.99 -2.05
C TYR A 380 -16.42 1.86 -1.61
N GLY A 381 -17.16 0.89 -2.15
CA GLY A 381 -18.50 0.54 -1.68
C GLY A 381 -19.63 1.40 -2.24
N PHE A 382 -19.38 2.17 -3.30
CA PHE A 382 -20.43 2.97 -3.94
C PHE A 382 -21.43 2.09 -4.72
N SER A 383 -22.70 2.27 -4.42
CA SER A 383 -23.82 1.67 -5.12
C SER A 383 -24.43 2.67 -6.09
N PHE A 384 -24.14 2.53 -7.38
CA PHE A 384 -24.72 3.37 -8.44
C PHE A 384 -26.25 3.30 -8.50
N SER A 385 -26.87 2.16 -8.15
CA SER A 385 -28.34 2.02 -8.18
C SER A 385 -29.04 2.73 -7.03
N LYS A 386 -28.35 2.89 -5.90
CA LYS A 386 -28.89 3.53 -4.69
C LYS A 386 -28.31 4.91 -4.42
N VAL A 387 -27.29 5.31 -5.18
CA VAL A 387 -26.52 6.55 -5.04
C VAL A 387 -26.02 6.74 -3.60
N GLU A 388 -25.52 5.64 -3.02
CA GLU A 388 -25.03 5.59 -1.64
C GLU A 388 -23.71 4.82 -1.55
N TYR A 389 -22.86 5.20 -0.60
CA TYR A 389 -21.74 4.36 -0.17
C TYR A 389 -22.19 3.42 0.94
N LYS A 390 -21.80 2.15 0.84
CA LYS A 390 -21.77 1.22 1.98
C LYS A 390 -20.30 0.97 2.32
N TYR A 391 -19.84 1.53 3.42
CA TYR A 391 -18.43 1.59 3.76
C TYR A 391 -18.17 1.02 5.14
N PHE A 392 -17.14 0.19 5.28
CA PHE A 392 -16.71 -0.34 6.56
C PHE A 392 -15.65 0.58 7.16
N ARG A 393 -15.96 1.19 8.30
CA ARG A 393 -15.13 2.17 9.00
C ARG A 393 -14.39 1.59 10.22
N GLY A 394 -14.34 0.27 10.34
CA GLY A 394 -13.84 -0.42 11.53
C GLY A 394 -14.83 -0.41 12.69
N LEU A 395 -14.63 -1.32 13.64
CA LEU A 395 -15.45 -1.45 14.84
C LEU A 395 -15.31 -0.20 15.73
N GLN A 396 -16.44 0.30 16.25
CA GLN A 396 -16.45 1.46 17.14
C GLN A 396 -16.95 1.14 18.53
N PHE A 397 -16.55 1.93 19.51
CA PHE A 397 -17.20 1.98 20.81
C PHE A 397 -18.57 2.66 20.68
N ASN A 398 -19.56 2.13 21.37
CA ASN A 398 -20.91 2.69 21.41
C ASN A 398 -21.00 4.00 22.20
N SER A 399 -20.01 4.28 23.07
CA SER A 399 -19.96 5.49 23.88
C SER A 399 -18.55 6.10 23.94
N VAL A 400 -18.50 7.44 24.00
CA VAL A 400 -17.26 8.21 24.16
C VAL A 400 -16.64 7.95 25.54
N GLU A 401 -17.48 7.69 26.54
CA GLU A 401 -17.08 7.41 27.91
C GLU A 401 -16.33 6.09 28.02
N GLU A 402 -16.82 5.02 27.37
CA GLU A 402 -16.12 3.74 27.32
C GLU A 402 -14.81 3.85 26.57
N TYR A 403 -14.82 4.50 25.39
CA TYR A 403 -13.59 4.74 24.64
C TYR A 403 -12.54 5.45 25.51
N LYS A 404 -12.89 6.58 26.14
CA LYS A 404 -11.99 7.32 27.03
C LYS A 404 -11.51 6.49 28.22
N ALA A 405 -12.38 5.68 28.83
CA ALA A 405 -12.00 4.83 29.94
C ALA A 405 -10.92 3.81 29.52
N VAL A 406 -11.10 3.17 28.36
CA VAL A 406 -10.15 2.19 27.84
C VAL A 406 -8.85 2.85 27.39
N SER A 407 -8.92 4.00 26.72
CA SER A 407 -7.73 4.73 26.26
C SER A 407 -6.86 5.24 27.41
N ASN A 408 -7.47 5.60 28.54
CA ASN A 408 -6.75 6.12 29.70
C ASN A 408 -6.10 5.02 30.55
N ASP A 409 -6.69 3.81 30.59
CA ASP A 409 -6.17 2.68 31.36
C ASP A 409 -6.32 1.33 30.63
N PRO A 410 -5.54 1.10 29.56
CA PRO A 410 -5.69 -0.09 28.71
C PRO A 410 -5.25 -1.40 29.35
N MET A 411 -4.62 -1.36 30.53
CA MET A 411 -4.17 -2.56 31.25
C MET A 411 -5.13 -3.04 32.32
N SER A 412 -6.03 -2.18 32.77
CA SER A 412 -7.08 -2.56 33.72
C SER A 412 -8.37 -2.98 33.04
N ILE A 413 -8.49 -2.82 31.71
CA ILE A 413 -9.70 -3.14 30.95
C ILE A 413 -9.45 -4.28 29.96
N VAL A 414 -10.23 -5.36 30.09
CA VAL A 414 -10.20 -6.50 29.18
C VAL A 414 -11.23 -6.31 28.07
N ILE A 415 -10.72 -6.21 26.84
CA ILE A 415 -11.50 -6.15 25.61
C ILE A 415 -11.58 -7.57 25.04
N GLN A 416 -12.78 -8.15 25.02
CA GLN A 416 -12.96 -9.55 24.57
C GLN A 416 -12.85 -9.70 23.05
N ASP A 417 -13.07 -8.62 22.30
CA ASP A 417 -12.95 -8.61 20.85
C ASP A 417 -11.51 -8.34 20.42
N SER A 418 -10.91 -9.31 19.73
CA SER A 418 -9.51 -9.25 19.34
C SER A 418 -9.22 -8.18 18.30
N ASP A 419 -10.14 -7.95 17.37
CA ASP A 419 -10.00 -6.97 16.28
C ASP A 419 -10.03 -5.54 16.83
N LEU A 420 -11.02 -5.24 17.69
CA LEU A 420 -11.11 -3.94 18.35
C LEU A 420 -9.97 -3.71 19.34
N SER A 421 -9.57 -4.73 20.10
CA SER A 421 -8.44 -4.65 21.03
C SER A 421 -7.13 -4.30 20.31
N ALA A 422 -6.89 -4.93 19.17
CA ALA A 422 -5.70 -4.66 18.36
C ALA A 422 -5.72 -3.31 17.66
N LYS A 423 -6.90 -2.80 17.27
CA LYS A 423 -6.99 -1.53 16.56
C LYS A 423 -7.11 -0.32 17.48
N LEU A 424 -7.24 -0.52 18.79
CA LEU A 424 -7.35 0.59 19.73
C LEU A 424 -6.07 1.46 19.82
N PRO A 425 -4.84 0.89 19.91
CA PRO A 425 -3.58 1.64 19.88
C PRO A 425 -3.38 2.49 18.63
N TYR A 426 -4.05 2.12 17.55
CA TYR A 426 -4.04 2.86 16.30
C TYR A 426 -4.87 4.14 16.38
N SER A 427 -5.97 4.13 17.14
CA SER A 427 -6.90 5.27 17.24
C SER A 427 -6.48 6.36 18.24
N VAL A 428 -5.48 6.09 19.09
CA VAL A 428 -5.05 7.02 20.15
C VAL A 428 -3.54 7.23 20.08
N SER A 429 -3.12 8.49 20.10
CA SER A 429 -1.68 8.81 20.06
C SER A 429 -0.94 8.24 21.27
N LYS A 430 0.20 7.58 21.05
CA LYS A 430 1.07 6.99 22.11
C LYS A 430 0.40 5.98 23.04
N MET A 431 -0.77 5.47 22.68
CA MET A 431 -1.47 4.51 23.51
C MET A 431 -0.69 3.18 23.58
N ALA A 432 -0.63 2.61 24.78
CA ALA A 432 -0.12 1.27 24.98
C ALA A 432 -1.10 0.23 24.45
N VAL A 433 -0.57 -0.87 23.91
CA VAL A 433 -1.34 -2.03 23.47
C VAL A 433 -2.16 -2.58 24.65
N PRO A 434 -3.49 -2.80 24.48
CA PRO A 434 -4.34 -3.36 25.53
C PRO A 434 -3.95 -4.77 25.96
N LEU A 435 -4.33 -5.12 27.18
CA LEU A 435 -4.16 -6.47 27.71
C LEU A 435 -4.83 -7.50 26.77
N PHE A 436 -4.13 -8.58 26.47
CA PHE A 436 -4.55 -9.64 25.55
C PHE A 436 -4.76 -9.21 24.10
N SER A 437 -4.23 -8.10 23.60
CA SER A 437 -4.29 -7.79 22.16
C SER A 437 -3.47 -8.77 21.30
N TYR A 438 -3.96 -9.15 20.12
CA TYR A 438 -3.17 -9.99 19.20
C TYR A 438 -1.96 -9.26 18.62
N GLN A 439 -1.84 -7.93 18.75
CA GLN A 439 -0.67 -7.21 18.26
C GLN A 439 0.64 -7.67 18.91
N TYR A 440 0.55 -8.26 20.10
CA TYR A 440 1.64 -8.97 20.74
C TYR A 440 2.16 -10.19 19.97
N ASN A 441 1.49 -10.61 18.89
CA ASN A 441 2.02 -11.63 17.98
C ASN A 441 3.16 -11.08 17.11
N PHE A 442 3.27 -9.76 16.95
CA PHE A 442 4.33 -9.14 16.16
C PHE A 442 5.57 -8.96 17.05
N PRO A 443 6.71 -9.61 16.75
CA PRO A 443 7.89 -9.63 17.63
C PRO A 443 8.39 -8.24 18.08
N LEU A 444 8.19 -7.24 17.22
CA LEU A 444 8.56 -5.85 17.50
C LEU A 444 7.70 -5.21 18.60
N VAL A 445 6.43 -5.61 18.70
CA VAL A 445 5.48 -5.18 19.73
C VAL A 445 5.59 -6.04 20.99
N ALA A 446 5.94 -7.31 20.82
CA ALA A 446 5.91 -8.36 21.84
C ALA A 446 7.04 -8.33 22.89
N ASN A 447 7.96 -7.37 22.83
CA ASN A 447 9.20 -7.45 23.61
C ASN A 447 8.98 -7.52 25.13
N GLY A 448 8.98 -8.76 25.65
CA GLY A 448 9.63 -9.19 26.87
C GLY A 448 9.28 -8.47 28.18
N CYS A 449 8.14 -7.79 28.26
CA CYS A 449 7.74 -7.21 29.54
C CYS A 449 7.24 -8.30 30.47
N ARG A 450 8.14 -8.85 31.29
CA ARG A 450 7.79 -9.84 32.31
C ARG A 450 6.62 -9.39 33.18
N ALA A 451 6.56 -8.10 33.53
CA ALA A 451 5.44 -7.54 34.29
C ALA A 451 4.10 -7.56 33.54
N VAL A 452 4.08 -7.35 32.21
CA VAL A 452 2.85 -7.49 31.40
C VAL A 452 2.43 -8.96 31.32
N LEU A 453 3.38 -9.88 31.13
CA LEU A 453 3.08 -11.31 31.07
C LEU A 453 2.51 -11.80 32.41
N GLU A 454 3.17 -11.47 33.52
CA GLU A 454 2.70 -11.78 34.88
C GLU A 454 1.31 -11.18 35.14
N ARG A 455 1.02 -9.98 34.64
CA ARG A 455 -0.31 -9.38 34.70
C ARG A 455 -1.32 -10.15 33.86
N MET A 456 -1.00 -10.51 32.62
CA MET A 456 -1.89 -11.31 31.75
C MET A 456 -2.25 -12.65 32.41
N GLU A 457 -1.26 -13.36 32.95
CA GLU A 457 -1.44 -14.63 33.64
C GLU A 457 -2.28 -14.47 34.91
N ALA A 458 -1.98 -13.47 35.75
CA ALA A 458 -2.75 -13.18 36.96
C ALA A 458 -4.22 -12.84 36.67
N VAL A 459 -4.47 -12.04 35.63
CA VAL A 459 -5.83 -11.66 35.21
C VAL A 459 -6.58 -12.85 34.64
N ALA A 460 -5.95 -13.64 33.77
CA ALA A 460 -6.56 -14.85 33.21
C ALA A 460 -6.94 -15.85 34.31
N HIS A 461 -6.04 -16.09 35.27
CA HIS A 461 -6.28 -16.97 36.41
C HIS A 461 -7.39 -16.43 37.34
N SER A 462 -7.42 -15.13 37.62
CA SER A 462 -8.48 -14.50 38.41
C SER A 462 -9.85 -14.62 37.75
N LEU A 463 -9.93 -14.46 36.42
CA LEU A 463 -11.17 -14.58 35.67
C LEU A 463 -11.67 -16.03 35.57
N GLN A 464 -10.76 -17.00 35.44
CA GLN A 464 -11.09 -18.43 35.46
C GLN A 464 -11.65 -18.87 36.83
N ASN A 465 -11.04 -18.40 37.93
CA ASN A 465 -11.45 -18.78 39.28
C ASN A 465 -12.73 -18.06 39.76
N GLY A 466 -12.96 -16.83 39.31
CA GLY A 466 -14.12 -16.02 39.72
C GLY A 466 -15.41 -16.29 38.94
N SER A 467 -15.36 -17.01 37.83
CA SER A 467 -16.54 -17.33 37.00
C SER A 467 -16.25 -18.47 35.99
N PRO A 468 -16.09 -19.73 36.48
CA PRO A 468 -15.78 -20.87 35.62
C PRO A 468 -16.88 -21.22 34.60
N SER A 469 -18.05 -20.59 34.69
CA SER A 469 -19.24 -20.88 33.87
C SER A 469 -19.81 -19.67 33.13
N ASN A 470 -19.10 -18.54 33.04
CA ASN A 470 -19.61 -17.38 32.32
C ASN A 470 -19.35 -17.53 30.81
N PRO A 471 -20.38 -17.86 29.98
CA PRO A 471 -20.22 -18.18 28.56
C PRO A 471 -19.78 -16.98 27.71
N VAL A 472 -19.60 -15.81 28.34
CA VAL A 472 -19.20 -14.55 27.73
C VAL A 472 -17.68 -14.42 27.59
N LEU A 473 -16.88 -15.16 28.39
CA LEU A 473 -15.41 -15.05 28.39
C LEU A 473 -14.77 -16.06 27.43
N ASN A 474 -14.01 -15.55 26.45
CA ASN A 474 -13.23 -16.38 25.52
C ASN A 474 -11.84 -16.70 26.11
N PHE A 475 -11.76 -17.74 26.94
CA PHE A 475 -10.50 -18.14 27.57
C PHE A 475 -9.46 -18.66 26.58
N ASP A 476 -9.88 -19.28 25.46
CA ASP A 476 -8.98 -19.72 24.39
C ASP A 476 -8.22 -18.53 23.79
N TYR A 477 -8.90 -17.38 23.65
CA TYR A 477 -8.26 -16.14 23.19
C TYR A 477 -7.20 -15.61 24.17
N PHE A 478 -7.48 -15.66 25.48
CA PHE A 478 -6.50 -15.23 26.50
C PHE A 478 -5.28 -16.14 26.51
N ASP A 479 -5.47 -17.46 26.50
CA ASP A 479 -4.38 -18.45 26.42
C ASP A 479 -3.57 -18.27 25.14
N ALA A 480 -4.22 -18.09 23.98
CA ALA A 480 -3.53 -17.83 22.73
C ALA A 480 -2.68 -16.54 22.77
N SER A 481 -3.19 -15.49 23.42
CA SER A 481 -2.49 -14.21 23.58
C SER A 481 -1.30 -14.33 24.54
N ILE A 482 -1.45 -15.05 25.66
CA ILE A 482 -0.37 -15.35 26.61
C ILE A 482 0.72 -16.18 25.92
N LYS A 483 0.36 -17.23 25.19
CA LYS A 483 1.31 -18.08 24.45
C LYS A 483 2.06 -17.31 23.38
N ALA A 484 1.40 -16.36 22.73
CA ALA A 484 2.07 -15.51 21.76
C ALA A 484 3.01 -14.50 22.40
N PHE A 485 2.56 -13.78 23.44
CA PHE A 485 3.37 -12.79 24.15
C PHE A 485 4.56 -13.42 24.90
N SER A 486 4.40 -14.63 25.43
CA SER A 486 5.48 -15.40 26.07
C SER A 486 6.48 -16.01 25.08
N GLY A 487 6.28 -15.83 23.78
CA GLY A 487 7.14 -16.40 22.74
C GLY A 487 6.97 -17.90 22.49
N GLN A 488 6.07 -18.57 23.22
CA GLN A 488 5.80 -20.01 23.08
C GLN A 488 5.20 -20.39 21.72
N LYS A 489 4.51 -19.46 21.04
CA LYS A 489 3.80 -19.73 19.78
C LYS A 489 4.60 -19.48 18.51
N TYR A 490 5.52 -18.50 18.51
CA TYR A 490 6.14 -18.01 17.27
C TYR A 490 7.67 -17.90 17.36
N VAL A 491 8.20 -17.15 18.32
CA VAL A 491 9.65 -16.97 18.51
C VAL A 491 9.94 -16.87 20.01
N PRO A 492 10.81 -17.74 20.58
CA PRO A 492 11.23 -17.67 21.97
C PRO A 492 11.69 -16.27 22.36
N LEU A 493 11.27 -15.78 23.53
CA LEU A 493 11.59 -14.44 24.04
C LEU A 493 13.10 -14.20 24.12
N GLU A 494 13.88 -15.25 24.38
CA GLU A 494 15.34 -15.21 24.50
C GLU A 494 16.06 -14.93 23.17
N LEU A 495 15.37 -15.13 22.04
CA LEU A 495 15.87 -14.82 20.69
C LEU A 495 15.43 -13.44 20.21
N GLN A 496 14.53 -12.77 20.93
CA GLN A 496 14.10 -11.40 20.63
C GLN A 496 15.11 -10.44 21.26
N LYS A 497 15.86 -9.70 20.42
CA LYS A 497 16.90 -8.74 20.87
C LYS A 497 16.30 -7.72 21.85
N ASP A 498 17.08 -7.31 22.85
CA ASP A 498 16.76 -6.20 23.75
C ASP A 498 16.35 -4.95 22.95
N PHE A 499 15.05 -4.69 22.91
CA PHE A 499 14.47 -3.55 22.23
C PHE A 499 14.37 -2.38 23.22
N PRO A 500 14.47 -1.11 22.77
CA PRO A 500 14.26 0.07 23.63
C PRO A 500 12.87 0.14 24.32
N ALA A 501 12.00 -0.85 24.13
CA ALA A 501 10.71 -1.04 24.80
C ALA A 501 10.78 -1.11 26.34
N ASN A 502 11.96 -1.26 26.95
CA ASN A 502 12.15 -1.20 28.40
C ASN A 502 11.65 0.12 29.04
N GLU A 503 11.57 1.24 28.30
CA GLU A 503 10.96 2.47 28.80
C GLU A 503 9.42 2.45 28.79
N ILE A 504 8.82 1.81 27.78
CA ILE A 504 7.35 1.74 27.64
C ILE A 504 6.80 0.85 28.75
N CYS A 505 7.44 -0.30 28.97
CA CYS A 505 7.12 -1.24 30.05
C CYS A 505 7.09 -0.61 31.44
N LYS A 506 7.98 0.37 31.70
CA LYS A 506 8.07 1.07 32.99
C LYS A 506 6.99 2.14 33.18
N LYS A 507 6.35 2.60 32.09
CA LYS A 507 5.32 3.66 32.10
C LYS A 507 3.90 3.11 32.13
N ILE A 508 3.73 1.80 31.94
CA ILE A 508 2.42 1.15 31.93
C ILE A 508 1.92 1.00 33.38
N PRO A 509 0.77 1.59 33.77
CA PRO A 509 0.19 1.37 35.08
C PRO A 509 -0.25 -0.09 35.21
N MET A 510 0.31 -0.81 36.20
CA MET A 510 0.01 -2.23 36.45
C MET A 510 -0.95 -2.45 37.64
N ASN A 511 -1.32 -1.37 38.34
CA ASN A 511 -2.12 -1.40 39.57
C ASN A 511 -3.55 -0.93 39.25
N GLY A 512 -4.55 -1.77 39.54
CA GLY A 512 -5.96 -1.44 39.32
C GLY A 512 -6.88 -2.66 39.39
N SER A 513 -8.16 -2.44 39.70
CA SER A 513 -9.21 -3.45 39.60
C SER A 513 -9.52 -3.75 38.14
N ILE A 514 -9.63 -5.02 37.76
CA ILE A 514 -9.93 -5.41 36.38
C ILE A 514 -11.41 -5.20 36.06
N LYS A 515 -11.67 -4.53 34.94
CA LYS A 515 -13.00 -4.42 34.35
C LYS A 515 -13.02 -5.18 33.02
N VAL A 516 -13.99 -6.09 32.86
CA VAL A 516 -14.23 -6.76 31.58
C VAL A 516 -15.35 -6.02 30.85
N LEU A 517 -15.12 -5.62 29.59
CA LEU A 517 -16.19 -5.03 28.78
C LEU A 517 -17.14 -6.12 28.28
N SER A 518 -18.45 -5.85 28.36
CA SER A 518 -19.48 -6.72 27.80
C SER A 518 -19.51 -6.62 26.28
N ASN A 519 -19.83 -7.70 25.55
CA ASN A 519 -19.90 -7.74 24.07
C ASN A 519 -20.83 -6.71 23.38
N GLN A 520 -21.70 -6.00 24.12
CA GLN A 520 -22.59 -4.96 23.58
C GLN A 520 -21.96 -3.55 23.51
N PHE A 521 -20.65 -3.45 23.72
CA PHE A 521 -19.90 -2.19 23.74
C PHE A 521 -19.52 -1.63 22.36
N LYS A 522 -19.82 -2.36 21.28
CA LYS A 522 -19.41 -1.99 19.92
C LYS A 522 -20.52 -2.01 18.87
N ASP A 523 -20.32 -1.24 17.80
CA ASP A 523 -21.14 -1.29 16.58
C ASP A 523 -20.65 -2.37 15.59
N ASP A 524 -21.34 -2.51 14.45
CA ASP A 524 -20.95 -3.43 13.38
C ASP A 524 -19.89 -2.86 12.42
N GLY A 525 -19.44 -1.63 12.66
CA GLY A 525 -18.46 -0.89 11.86
C GLY A 525 -18.92 -0.47 10.47
N TRP A 526 -20.18 -0.68 10.06
CA TRP A 526 -20.67 -0.29 8.74
C TRP A 526 -21.43 1.03 8.77
N ILE A 527 -21.10 1.92 7.83
CA ILE A 527 -21.85 3.16 7.60
C ILE A 527 -22.46 3.20 6.21
N LYS A 528 -23.57 3.93 6.11
CA LYS A 528 -24.22 4.27 4.85
C LYS A 528 -24.15 5.77 4.64
N ILE A 529 -23.63 6.19 3.50
CA ILE A 529 -23.49 7.60 3.14
C ILE A 529 -24.35 7.84 1.90
N LYS A 530 -25.46 8.57 2.05
CA LYS A 530 -26.29 8.99 0.93
C LYS A 530 -25.75 10.32 0.41
N LEU A 531 -25.50 10.41 -0.90
CA LEU A 531 -25.03 11.66 -1.51
C LEU A 531 -26.18 12.65 -1.78
N PHE A 532 -27.44 12.19 -1.70
CA PHE A 532 -28.66 12.96 -1.95
C PHE A 532 -29.82 12.48 -1.06
#